data_AF-A0A3D6EL46-F1
#
_entry.id   AF-A0A3D6EL46-F1
#
_cell.length_a   1.000
_cell.length_b   1.000
_cell.length_c   1.000
_cell.angle_alpha   90.00
_cell.angle_beta   90.00
_cell.angle_gamma   90.00
#
_symmetry.space_group_name_H-M   'P 1'
#
loop_
_entity.id
_entity.type
_entity.pdbx_description
1 polymer ?
#
loop_
_entity_poly.entity_id
_entity_poly.type
_entity_poly.pdbx_seq_one_letter_code
_entity_poly.pdbx_strand_id
1 'polypeptide(L)'
;MDFMLATSMPIGESRIGCGDVKAVSARALYRNLGLNASQWARWSNTNIEQNPFASEHEDWEGFDIMSSANSADSMARPQPTKDYFLAVPFAKKLAMQVRTAEGERVRTYFLECERRAHAVDLPGPVQVLLTASRTEILRMALGLSEERDALKAQATEHQATIAVLEPKAQALDRLSDATGNHCVTDAAK
;
A
#
# COMPACT_ATOMS: atom_id res chain seq x y z
N MET A 1 25.58 1.58 -6.29
CA MET A 1 25.58 1.19 -4.87
C MET A 1 24.59 0.05 -4.74
N ASP A 2 25.11 -1.11 -4.37
CA ASP A 2 24.50 -2.42 -4.57
C ASP A 2 23.30 -2.62 -3.63
N PHE A 3 22.08 -2.46 -4.16
CA PHE A 3 20.81 -2.62 -3.43
C PHE A 3 20.35 -4.09 -3.36
N MET A 4 21.21 -5.04 -3.76
CA MET A 4 20.90 -6.46 -3.93
C MET A 4 21.21 -7.37 -2.73
N LEU A 5 21.22 -6.82 -1.51
CA LEU A 5 21.16 -7.64 -0.28
C LEU A 5 20.14 -7.06 0.70
N ALA A 6 18.93 -6.77 0.20
CA ALA A 6 17.78 -6.82 1.10
C ALA A 6 17.69 -8.28 1.54
N THR A 7 18.16 -8.58 2.75
CA THR A 7 17.83 -9.79 3.47
C THR A 7 16.30 -9.80 3.57
N SER A 8 15.63 -10.35 2.57
CA SER A 8 14.19 -10.27 2.46
C SER A 8 13.62 -11.06 3.62
N MET A 9 13.16 -10.35 4.65
CA MET A 9 12.38 -10.96 5.70
C MET A 9 11.10 -11.48 5.02
N PRO A 10 10.85 -12.81 5.00
CA PRO A 10 9.64 -13.33 4.41
C PRO A 10 8.47 -12.92 5.31
N ILE A 11 7.71 -11.91 4.85
CA ILE A 11 6.46 -11.52 5.48
C ILE A 11 5.37 -12.39 4.84
N GLY A 12 4.83 -13.30 5.64
CA GLY A 12 3.74 -14.20 5.24
C GLY A 12 2.43 -13.83 5.92
N GLU A 13 1.37 -14.56 5.58
CA GLU A 13 0.15 -14.61 6.38
C GLU A 13 0.26 -15.78 7.35
N SER A 14 0.01 -15.50 8.62
CA SER A 14 -0.04 -16.51 9.67
C SER A 14 -1.22 -16.21 10.59
N ARG A 15 -1.73 -17.27 11.20
CA ARG A 15 -2.76 -17.16 12.23
C ARG A 15 -2.12 -16.80 13.57
N ILE A 16 -2.56 -15.69 14.16
CA ILE A 16 -2.24 -15.30 15.53
C ILE A 16 -3.57 -15.09 16.24
N GLY A 17 -3.83 -15.88 17.31
CA GLY A 17 -5.14 -15.93 17.96
C GLY A 17 -6.28 -16.32 16.99
N CYS A 18 -7.26 -15.42 16.85
CA CYS A 18 -8.45 -15.66 16.02
C CYS A 18 -8.37 -15.08 14.59
N GLY A 19 -7.28 -14.38 14.23
CA GLY A 19 -7.16 -13.69 12.95
C GLY A 19 -5.94 -14.08 12.12
N ASP A 20 -6.05 -13.89 10.81
CA ASP A 20 -4.91 -13.96 9.89
C ASP A 20 -4.25 -12.58 9.83
N VAL A 21 -2.96 -12.55 10.16
CA VAL A 21 -2.17 -11.32 10.21
C VAL A 21 -0.89 -11.48 9.39
N LYS A 22 -0.36 -10.35 8.91
CA LYS A 22 0.99 -10.35 8.34
C LYS A 22 1.98 -10.60 9.47
N ALA A 23 2.75 -11.68 9.32
CA ALA A 23 3.67 -12.16 10.34
C ALA A 23 5.00 -12.60 9.75
N VAL A 24 6.00 -12.73 10.63
CA VAL A 24 7.33 -13.25 10.31
C VAL A 24 7.72 -14.34 11.31
N SER A 25 8.55 -15.30 10.88
CA SER A 25 9.17 -16.26 11.80
C SER A 25 10.18 -15.56 12.70
N ALA A 26 10.09 -15.80 14.01
CA ALA A 26 11.02 -15.27 15.00
C ALA A 26 12.43 -15.81 14.81
N ARG A 27 12.62 -17.09 14.46
CA ARG A 27 13.95 -17.64 14.10
C ARG A 27 14.53 -16.98 12.85
N ALA A 28 13.71 -16.76 11.83
CA ALA A 28 14.16 -16.08 10.62
C ALA A 28 14.60 -14.65 10.94
N LEU A 29 13.80 -13.92 11.72
CA LEU A 29 14.14 -12.58 12.21
C LEU A 29 15.46 -12.61 12.99
N TYR A 30 15.59 -13.49 13.98
CA TYR A 30 16.77 -13.60 14.83
C TYR A 30 18.07 -13.84 14.05
N ARG A 31 18.03 -14.74 13.07
CA ARG A 31 19.15 -14.98 12.15
C ARG A 31 19.51 -13.74 11.35
N ASN A 32 18.51 -13.07 10.80
CA ASN A 32 18.70 -11.86 9.99
C ASN A 32 19.12 -10.65 10.81
N LEU A 33 18.94 -10.68 12.13
CA LEU A 33 19.47 -9.69 13.06
C LEU A 33 20.97 -9.92 13.36
N GLY A 34 21.60 -10.98 12.82
CA GLY A 34 23.02 -11.27 13.03
C GLY A 34 23.36 -11.63 14.47
N LEU A 35 22.38 -12.16 15.21
CA LEU A 35 22.56 -12.57 16.61
C LEU A 35 23.16 -13.98 16.69
N ASN A 36 23.79 -14.28 17.82
CA ASN A 36 24.47 -15.57 18.02
C ASN A 36 23.46 -16.72 18.09
N ALA A 37 23.50 -17.66 17.15
CA ALA A 37 22.59 -18.80 17.07
C ALA A 37 22.48 -19.64 18.38
N SER A 38 23.55 -19.72 19.17
CA SER A 38 23.55 -20.42 20.46
C SER A 38 22.70 -19.74 21.55
N GLN A 39 22.42 -18.46 21.39
CA GLN A 39 21.66 -17.65 22.35
C GLN A 39 20.17 -17.56 22.00
N TRP A 40 19.71 -18.30 20.98
CA TRP A 40 18.32 -18.30 20.53
C TRP A 40 17.32 -18.55 21.68
N ALA A 41 17.48 -19.66 22.40
CA ALA A 41 16.50 -20.07 23.42
C ALA A 41 16.36 -19.06 24.56
N ARG A 42 17.49 -18.47 24.99
CA ARG A 42 17.48 -17.40 26.00
C ARG A 42 16.81 -16.15 25.46
N TRP A 43 17.16 -15.77 24.23
CA TRP A 43 16.62 -14.56 23.62
C TRP A 43 15.13 -14.66 23.36
N SER A 44 14.62 -15.77 22.83
CA SER A 44 13.19 -15.96 22.56
C SER A 44 12.38 -15.95 23.85
N ASN A 45 12.85 -16.62 24.91
CA ASN A 45 12.20 -16.58 26.22
C ASN A 45 12.11 -15.14 26.75
N THR A 46 13.22 -14.39 26.78
CA THR A 46 13.23 -13.03 27.34
C THR A 46 12.46 -12.02 26.48
N ASN A 47 12.56 -12.09 25.15
CA ASN A 47 12.06 -11.03 24.26
C ASN A 47 10.68 -11.33 23.67
N ILE A 48 10.21 -12.58 23.72
CA ILE A 48 8.90 -13.00 23.20
C ILE A 48 8.01 -13.43 24.37
N GLU A 49 8.36 -14.52 25.06
CA GLU A 49 7.49 -15.13 26.08
C GLU A 49 7.35 -14.28 27.35
N GLN A 50 8.46 -13.69 27.84
CA GLN A 50 8.50 -12.90 29.07
C GLN A 50 8.43 -11.39 28.82
N ASN A 51 8.07 -10.98 27.61
CA ASN A 51 8.05 -9.58 27.26
C ASN A 51 6.78 -8.91 27.82
N PRO A 52 6.88 -7.93 28.74
CA PRO A 52 5.71 -7.28 29.33
C PRO A 52 4.95 -6.38 28.36
N PHE A 53 5.48 -6.14 27.16
CA PHE A 53 4.88 -5.31 26.11
C PHE A 53 4.42 -6.13 24.90
N ALA A 54 4.30 -7.46 25.06
CA ALA A 54 3.79 -8.36 24.04
C ALA A 54 2.85 -9.40 24.65
N SER A 55 1.73 -9.67 23.98
CA SER A 55 0.76 -10.67 24.41
C SER A 55 0.74 -11.86 23.47
N GLU A 56 0.70 -13.08 24.02
CA GLU A 56 0.40 -14.29 23.25
C GLU A 56 -1.01 -14.19 22.67
N HIS A 57 -1.19 -14.70 21.44
CA HIS A 57 -2.43 -14.61 20.64
C HIS A 57 -2.80 -13.20 20.12
N GLU A 58 -1.93 -12.20 20.34
CA GLU A 58 -2.09 -10.85 19.77
C GLU A 58 -0.83 -10.43 19.00
N ASP A 59 0.33 -10.41 19.67
CA ASP A 59 1.61 -10.03 19.08
C ASP A 59 2.38 -11.23 18.53
N TRP A 60 2.16 -12.41 19.10
CA TRP A 60 2.86 -13.63 18.70
C TRP A 60 2.06 -14.91 18.96
N GLU A 61 2.41 -15.97 18.22
CA GLU A 61 1.86 -17.32 18.37
C GLU A 61 3.01 -18.33 18.29
N GLY A 62 3.13 -19.22 19.29
CA GLY A 62 4.16 -20.26 19.33
C GLY A 62 3.78 -21.50 18.54
N PHE A 63 4.74 -22.13 17.87
CA PHE A 63 4.53 -23.42 17.20
C PHE A 63 5.78 -24.29 17.26
N ASP A 64 5.58 -25.60 17.23
CA ASP A 64 6.66 -26.58 17.23
C ASP A 64 7.16 -26.83 15.79
N ILE A 65 8.47 -26.83 15.65
CA ILE A 65 9.19 -27.21 14.43
C ILE A 65 10.16 -28.35 14.73
N MET A 66 10.58 -29.09 13.72
CA MET A 66 11.69 -30.04 13.87
C MET A 66 13.01 -29.33 13.56
N SER A 67 14.02 -29.54 14.41
CA SER A 67 15.36 -29.07 14.13
C SER A 67 15.86 -29.69 12.82
N SER A 68 16.49 -28.90 11.93
CA SER A 68 17.27 -29.47 10.85
C SER A 68 18.37 -30.34 11.46
N ALA A 69 18.51 -31.58 11.02
CA ALA A 69 19.63 -32.43 11.42
C ALA A 69 20.92 -31.73 10.98
N ASN A 70 21.62 -31.09 11.91
CA ASN A 70 22.91 -30.47 11.61
C ASN A 70 23.89 -31.61 11.32
N SER A 71 24.29 -31.69 10.05
CA SER A 71 25.12 -32.74 9.49
C SER A 71 26.55 -32.70 10.04
N ALA A 72 26.80 -33.52 11.05
CA ALA A 72 28.11 -34.10 11.35
C ALA A 72 27.95 -35.59 11.70
N ASP A 73 26.87 -35.93 12.40
CA ASP A 73 26.40 -37.31 12.58
C ASP A 73 25.12 -37.53 11.77
N SER A 74 25.19 -38.38 10.74
CA SER A 74 24.03 -38.83 9.95
C SER A 74 23.00 -39.63 10.78
N MET A 75 23.29 -39.87 12.06
CA MET A 75 22.45 -40.60 13.01
C MET A 75 21.67 -39.68 13.97
N ALA A 76 21.86 -38.36 13.93
CA ALA A 76 21.19 -37.44 14.85
C ALA A 76 19.70 -37.28 14.48
N ARG A 77 18.81 -37.79 15.34
CA ARG A 77 17.36 -37.65 15.20
C ARG A 77 16.96 -36.15 15.33
N PRO A 78 16.12 -35.62 14.42
CA PRO A 78 15.54 -34.28 14.57
C PRO A 78 14.86 -34.12 15.93
N GLN A 79 15.21 -33.08 16.65
CA GLN A 79 14.59 -32.74 17.93
C GLN A 79 13.46 -31.73 17.71
N PRO A 80 12.32 -31.85 18.42
CA PRO A 80 11.33 -30.79 18.43
C PRO A 80 11.95 -29.53 19.04
N THR A 81 11.77 -28.40 18.37
CA THR A 81 12.20 -27.07 18.85
C THR A 81 11.09 -26.07 18.58
N LYS A 82 11.08 -24.95 19.30
CA LYS A 82 10.03 -23.93 19.19
C LYS A 82 10.45 -22.81 18.24
N ASP A 83 9.48 -22.33 17.47
CA ASP A 83 9.52 -21.05 16.76
C ASP A 83 8.22 -20.28 17.02
N TYR A 84 8.19 -19.01 16.62
CA TYR A 84 7.06 -18.13 16.88
C TYR A 84 6.74 -17.34 15.63
N PHE A 85 5.44 -17.21 15.33
CA PHE A 85 4.97 -16.19 14.42
C PHE A 85 4.90 -14.88 15.19
N LEU A 86 5.53 -13.84 14.65
CA LEU A 86 5.49 -12.50 15.21
C LEU A 86 4.69 -11.61 14.27
N ALA A 87 3.67 -10.92 14.80
CA ALA A 87 3.01 -9.86 14.07
C ALA A 87 4.06 -8.84 13.62
N VAL A 88 3.93 -8.32 12.39
CA VAL A 88 4.90 -7.37 11.80
C VAL A 88 5.24 -6.18 12.73
N PRO A 89 4.28 -5.54 13.42
CA PRO A 89 4.59 -4.45 14.35
C PRO A 89 5.50 -4.90 15.50
N PHE A 90 5.27 -6.10 16.04
CA PHE A 90 6.08 -6.63 17.13
C PHE A 90 7.48 -7.03 16.66
N ALA A 91 7.59 -7.71 15.51
CA ALA A 91 8.87 -8.02 14.89
C ALA A 91 9.72 -6.76 14.62
N LYS A 92 9.09 -5.66 14.19
CA LYS A 92 9.74 -4.37 14.01
C LYS A 92 10.29 -3.83 15.34
N LYS A 93 9.51 -3.86 16.43
CA LYS A 93 9.96 -3.43 17.77
C LYS A 93 11.21 -4.21 18.20
N LEU A 94 11.23 -5.53 18.01
CA LEU A 94 12.40 -6.36 18.32
C LEU A 94 13.61 -5.99 17.48
N ALA A 95 13.44 -5.80 16.17
CA ALA A 95 14.53 -5.37 15.29
C ALA A 95 15.13 -4.01 15.71
N MET A 96 14.28 -3.09 16.16
CA MET A 96 14.70 -1.77 16.64
C MET A 96 15.58 -1.82 17.89
N GLN A 97 15.50 -2.86 18.72
CA GLN A 97 16.31 -2.96 19.94
C GLN A 97 17.78 -3.37 19.71
N VAL A 98 18.13 -3.95 18.54
CA VAL A 98 19.31 -4.84 18.46
C VAL A 98 20.73 -4.25 18.33
N ARG A 99 21.10 -3.15 17.70
CA ARG A 99 22.53 -2.66 17.63
C ARG A 99 23.56 -3.63 17.00
N THR A 100 23.18 -4.35 15.95
CA THR A 100 24.12 -5.05 15.04
C THR A 100 24.05 -4.42 13.64
N ALA A 101 25.07 -4.64 12.80
CA ALA A 101 25.06 -4.15 11.43
C ALA A 101 23.91 -4.77 10.60
N GLU A 102 23.64 -6.07 10.80
CA GLU A 102 22.50 -6.76 10.17
C GLU A 102 21.17 -6.26 10.74
N GLY A 103 21.11 -5.99 12.04
CA GLY A 103 19.95 -5.36 12.67
C GLY A 103 19.62 -4.00 12.06
N GLU A 104 20.62 -3.19 11.72
CA GLU A 104 20.40 -1.92 11.02
C GLU A 104 19.77 -2.13 9.64
N ARG A 105 20.25 -3.09 8.86
CA ARG A 105 19.66 -3.43 7.55
C ARG A 105 18.21 -3.86 7.68
N VAL A 106 17.89 -4.71 8.67
CA VAL A 106 16.50 -5.15 8.92
C VAL A 106 15.61 -3.98 9.33
N ARG A 107 16.10 -3.03 10.15
CA ARG A 107 15.34 -1.82 10.51
C ARG A 107 15.09 -0.94 9.28
N THR A 108 16.11 -0.69 8.47
CA THR A 108 15.96 0.07 7.22
C THR A 108 14.94 -0.59 6.31
N TYR A 109 14.94 -1.92 6.20
CA TYR A 109 13.95 -2.67 5.44
C TYR A 109 12.52 -2.44 5.95
N PHE A 110 12.28 -2.57 7.26
CA PHE A 110 10.96 -2.31 7.83
C PHE A 110 10.50 -0.86 7.62
N LEU A 111 11.40 0.13 7.79
CA LEU A 111 11.09 1.54 7.54
C LEU A 111 10.75 1.79 6.06
N GLU A 112 11.46 1.15 5.13
CA GLU A 112 11.17 1.27 3.69
C GLU A 112 9.85 0.60 3.33
N CYS A 113 9.51 -0.55 3.93
CA CYS A 113 8.19 -1.17 3.79
C CYS A 113 7.08 -0.24 4.27
N GLU A 114 7.25 0.43 5.40
CA GLU A 114 6.28 1.44 5.89
C GLU A 114 6.20 2.62 4.95
N ARG A 115 7.34 3.15 4.49
CA ARG A 115 7.36 4.24 3.52
C ARG A 115 6.59 3.86 2.26
N ARG A 116 6.77 2.64 1.75
CA ARG A 116 6.04 2.14 0.57
C ARG A 116 4.54 1.96 0.85
N ALA A 117 4.18 1.42 2.01
CA ALA A 117 2.77 1.26 2.40
C ALA A 117 2.08 2.62 2.55
N HIS A 118 2.77 3.62 3.10
CA HIS A 118 2.29 5.00 3.19
C HIS A 118 2.36 5.77 1.86
N ALA A 119 3.28 5.40 0.96
CA ALA A 119 3.40 5.95 -0.38
C ALA A 119 2.47 5.28 -1.39
N VAL A 120 1.63 4.32 -0.97
CA VAL A 120 0.38 4.04 -1.68
C VAL A 120 -0.46 5.30 -1.52
N ASP A 121 -0.23 6.25 -2.42
CA ASP A 121 -1.04 7.43 -2.64
C ASP A 121 -2.48 6.95 -2.71
N LEU A 122 -3.24 7.14 -1.63
CA LEU A 122 -4.67 7.17 -1.80
C LEU A 122 -4.92 8.30 -2.81
N PRO A 123 -5.82 8.12 -3.80
CA PRO A 123 -6.09 9.16 -4.77
C PRO A 123 -6.26 10.48 -4.03
N GLY A 124 -5.58 11.56 -4.47
CA GLY A 124 -5.53 12.85 -3.74
C GLY A 124 -6.82 13.30 -3.02
N PRO A 125 -8.03 13.07 -3.59
CA PRO A 125 -9.29 13.35 -2.90
C PRO A 125 -9.47 12.63 -1.54
N VAL A 126 -8.95 11.42 -1.38
CA VAL A 126 -9.10 10.59 -0.17
C VAL A 126 -8.11 11.01 0.92
N GLN A 127 -6.92 11.49 0.55
CA GLN A 127 -5.96 12.04 1.49
C GLN A 127 -6.55 13.27 2.21
N VAL A 128 -7.19 14.16 1.43
CA VAL A 128 -7.88 15.35 1.95
C VAL A 128 -8.98 14.97 2.94
N LEU A 129 -9.72 13.88 2.70
CA LEU A 129 -10.78 13.41 3.59
C LEU A 129 -10.26 12.93 4.96
N LEU A 130 -9.04 12.39 5.02
CA LEU A 130 -8.45 11.87 6.25
C LEU A 130 -7.79 12.95 7.10
N THR A 131 -7.26 14.02 6.48
CA THR A 131 -6.53 15.08 7.18
C THR A 131 -7.35 16.33 7.45
N ALA A 132 -8.39 16.59 6.66
CA ALA A 132 -9.25 17.75 6.86
C ALA A 132 -10.27 17.49 7.96
N SER A 133 -10.64 18.55 8.68
CA SER A 133 -11.74 18.50 9.64
C SER A 133 -13.08 18.29 8.93
N ARG A 134 -14.06 17.70 9.62
CA ARG A 134 -15.40 17.44 9.08
C ARG A 134 -16.06 18.70 8.49
N THR A 135 -15.82 19.86 9.07
CA THR A 135 -16.38 21.14 8.61
C THR A 135 -15.73 21.64 7.32
N GLU A 136 -14.42 21.45 7.17
CA GLU A 136 -13.67 21.79 5.94
C GLU A 136 -14.14 20.93 4.76
N ILE A 137 -14.33 19.63 5.00
CA ILE A 137 -14.83 18.69 3.99
C ILE A 137 -16.22 19.12 3.50
N LEU A 138 -17.13 19.48 4.41
CA LEU A 138 -18.48 19.92 4.05
C LEU A 138 -18.49 21.22 3.25
N ARG A 139 -17.63 22.20 3.59
CA ARG A 139 -17.50 23.45 2.82
C ARG A 139 -16.99 23.19 1.40
N MET A 140 -15.97 22.34 1.26
CA MET A 140 -15.43 21.97 -0.04
C MET A 140 -16.47 21.24 -0.89
N ALA A 141 -17.23 20.31 -0.31
CA ALA A 141 -18.29 19.58 -1.00
C ALA A 141 -19.42 20.50 -1.49
N LEU A 142 -19.78 21.52 -0.71
CA LEU A 142 -20.76 22.54 -1.11
C LEU A 142 -20.24 23.35 -2.31
N GLY A 143 -19.02 23.88 -2.24
CA GLY A 143 -18.42 24.64 -3.33
C GLY A 143 -18.32 23.84 -4.64
N LEU A 144 -17.89 22.57 -4.55
CA LEU A 144 -17.86 21.67 -5.71
C LEU A 144 -19.25 21.37 -6.28
N SER A 145 -20.31 21.39 -5.46
CA SER A 145 -21.68 21.24 -5.96
C SER A 145 -22.14 22.48 -6.72
N GLU A 146 -21.85 23.67 -6.19
CA GLU A 146 -22.18 24.94 -6.83
C GLU A 146 -21.46 25.08 -8.19
N GLU A 147 -20.16 24.79 -8.24
CA GLU A 147 -19.38 24.82 -9.49
C GLU A 147 -19.92 23.82 -10.51
N ARG A 148 -20.29 22.61 -10.08
CA ARG A 148 -20.87 21.59 -10.96
C ARG A 148 -22.18 22.06 -11.57
N ASP A 149 -23.05 22.69 -10.78
CA ASP A 149 -24.35 23.14 -11.24
C ASP A 149 -24.20 24.34 -12.20
N ALA A 150 -23.25 25.25 -11.93
CA ALA A 150 -22.89 26.33 -12.84
C ALA A 150 -22.34 25.82 -14.18
N LEU A 151 -21.42 24.85 -14.16
CA LEU A 151 -20.86 24.23 -15.37
C LEU A 151 -21.94 23.50 -16.18
N LYS A 152 -22.88 22.82 -15.51
CA LYS A 152 -24.03 22.19 -16.19
C LYS A 152 -24.92 23.21 -16.86
N ALA A 153 -25.24 24.32 -16.18
CA ALA A 153 -26.04 25.39 -16.78
C ALA A 153 -25.33 25.98 -18.01
N GLN A 154 -24.03 26.24 -17.90
CA GLN A 154 -23.23 26.74 -19.02
C GLN A 154 -23.19 25.74 -20.19
N ALA A 155 -23.03 24.44 -19.91
CA ALA A 155 -23.07 23.40 -20.94
C ALA A 155 -24.43 23.34 -21.65
N THR A 156 -25.54 23.54 -20.94
CA THR A 156 -26.86 23.58 -21.56
C THR A 156 -27.05 24.80 -22.46
N GLU A 157 -26.53 25.97 -22.07
CA GLU A 157 -26.58 27.19 -22.89
C GLU A 157 -25.71 27.07 -24.15
N HIS A 158 -24.50 26.54 -24.00
CA HIS A 158 -23.62 26.25 -25.14
C HIS A 158 -24.26 25.26 -26.09
N GLN A 159 -24.91 24.21 -25.57
CA GLN A 159 -25.63 23.22 -26.39
C GLN A 159 -26.80 23.86 -27.16
N ALA A 160 -27.55 24.77 -26.53
CA ALA A 160 -28.63 25.50 -27.19
C ALA A 160 -28.10 26.42 -28.30
N THR A 161 -26.97 27.10 -28.05
CA THR A 161 -26.30 27.95 -29.04
C THR A 161 -25.80 27.13 -30.23
N ILE A 162 -25.15 26.00 -29.97
CA ILE A 162 -24.70 25.06 -31.00
C ILE A 162 -25.88 24.59 -31.85
N ALA A 163 -27.00 24.20 -31.24
CA ALA A 163 -28.18 23.73 -31.98
C ALA A 163 -28.74 24.79 -32.97
N VAL A 164 -28.61 26.09 -32.65
CA VAL A 164 -29.02 27.18 -33.54
C VAL A 164 -27.98 27.47 -34.64
N LEU A 165 -26.68 27.38 -34.32
CA LEU A 165 -25.60 27.69 -35.24
C LEU A 165 -25.24 26.53 -36.19
N GLU A 166 -25.43 25.29 -35.75
CA GLU A 166 -25.13 24.07 -36.50
C GLU A 166 -25.73 24.05 -37.91
N PRO A 167 -27.04 24.30 -38.13
CA PRO A 167 -27.59 24.30 -39.48
C PRO A 167 -27.01 25.43 -40.37
N LYS A 168 -26.62 26.57 -39.77
CA LYS A 168 -26.00 27.69 -40.51
C LYS A 168 -24.56 27.36 -40.92
N ALA A 169 -23.80 26.73 -40.03
CA ALA A 169 -22.45 26.27 -40.32
C ALA A 169 -22.47 25.20 -41.43
N GLN A 170 -23.34 24.19 -41.29
CA GLN A 170 -23.51 23.17 -42.33
C GLN A 170 -23.99 23.74 -43.67
N ALA A 171 -24.77 24.82 -43.67
CA ALA A 171 -25.19 25.49 -44.91
C ALA A 171 -24.02 26.25 -45.56
N LEU A 172 -23.17 26.91 -44.75
CA LEU A 172 -21.99 27.63 -45.23
C LEU A 172 -20.95 26.68 -45.84
N ASP A 173 -20.67 25.56 -45.18
CA ASP A 173 -19.72 24.54 -45.69
C ASP A 173 -20.16 24.01 -47.06
N ARG A 174 -21.47 23.74 -47.22
CA ARG A 174 -22.04 23.31 -48.52
C ARG A 174 -21.85 24.37 -49.62
N LEU A 175 -21.91 25.65 -49.27
CA LEU A 175 -21.73 26.75 -50.22
C LEU A 175 -20.24 26.97 -50.55
N SER A 176 -19.32 26.74 -49.61
CA SER A 176 -17.88 26.85 -49.88
C SER A 176 -17.35 25.71 -50.75
N ASP A 177 -17.91 24.51 -50.62
CA ASP A 177 -17.52 23.35 -51.43
C ASP A 177 -18.11 23.39 -52.85
N ALA A 178 -19.15 24.19 -53.08
CA ALA A 178 -19.76 24.38 -54.39
C ALA A 178 -18.89 25.30 -55.27
N THR A 179 -18.22 24.73 -56.28
CA THR A 179 -17.47 25.49 -57.29
C THR A 179 -18.42 26.05 -58.35
N GLY A 180 -19.06 27.18 -58.04
CA GLY A 180 -19.94 27.91 -58.98
C GLY A 180 -20.48 29.22 -58.39
N ASN A 181 -20.52 30.29 -59.20
CA ASN A 181 -21.02 31.60 -58.77
C ASN A 181 -22.56 31.62 -58.82
N HIS A 182 -23.22 31.07 -57.81
CA HIS A 182 -24.68 31.03 -57.74
C HIS A 182 -25.23 32.30 -57.09
N CYS A 183 -26.02 33.07 -57.83
CA CYS A 183 -26.68 34.27 -57.30
C CYS A 183 -28.03 33.88 -56.67
N VAL A 184 -28.46 34.56 -55.60
CA VAL A 184 -29.67 34.20 -54.81
C VAL A 184 -30.95 34.09 -55.68
N THR A 185 -30.98 34.78 -56.81
CA THR A 185 -32.06 34.74 -57.80
C THR A 185 -32.15 33.45 -58.62
N ASP A 186 -31.09 32.64 -58.72
CA ASP A 186 -31.06 31.45 -59.59
C ASP A 186 -31.59 30.16 -58.91
N ALA A 187 -31.71 30.16 -57.57
CA ALA A 187 -32.15 28.99 -56.79
C ALA A 187 -33.68 28.90 -56.57
N ALA A 188 -34.44 29.88 -57.06
CA ALA A 188 -35.89 29.94 -56.94
C ALA A 188 -36.59 29.68 -58.29
N LYS A 189 -36.62 28.41 -58.72
CA LYS A 189 -37.49 27.91 -59.79
C LYS A 189 -37.89 26.47 -59.53
#